data_AF-A0A4U3B2K6-F1
#
_entry.id   AF-A0A4U3B2K6-F1
#
_cell.length_a   1.000
_cell.length_b   1.000
_cell.length_c   1.000
_cell.angle_alpha   90.00
_cell.angle_beta   90.00
_cell.angle_gamma   90.00
#
_symmetry.space_group_name_H-M   'P 1'
#
loop_
_entity.id
_entity.type
_entity.pdbx_description
1 polymer ?
#
loop_
_entity_poly.entity_id
_entity_poly.type
_entity_poly.pdbx_seq_one_letter_code
_entity_poly.pdbx_strand_id
1 'polypeptide(L)'
;MAFVQAYGKNDNLFMMHTGNTMGMRGTANTNFAYNALITLNTDLTFGGVPSSTDPNTFGGTTNDWTLDGSWAELNPSTTIVPTTAVVDFALLVWSGGLDTAVTTAVVDANPPNLVTPDGTSTQVTINSAWSSGGMNLPFIANVYNRAADVTSLLQGLPNRAAGRYSVTRLPTRQPVGYGAGWSLIVVYRDSSYPMRNVSLFPGFLLSGTPQTLSGFFTPAAGTVTARAFVMAVNGDPNFTGDNFQLNSVTLTGPNDPIGNFFRGQVNDINGNLNTIGSFA
;
A
#
# COMPACT_ATOMS: atom_id res chain seq x y z
N MET A 1 -2.03 16.54 -2.77
CA MET A 1 -0.79 17.29 -2.45
C MET A 1 0.25 16.94 -3.50
N ALA A 2 1.17 17.84 -3.83
CA ALA A 2 2.28 17.50 -4.72
C ALA A 2 3.13 16.37 -4.10
N PHE A 3 3.57 15.46 -4.95
CA PHE A 3 4.49 14.38 -4.60
C PHE A 3 5.85 14.95 -4.15
N VAL A 4 6.33 14.53 -2.98
CA VAL A 4 7.63 14.94 -2.43
C VAL A 4 8.61 13.77 -2.54
N GLN A 5 9.83 14.01 -3.01
CA GLN A 5 10.83 12.96 -3.10
C GLN A 5 11.30 12.55 -1.69
N ALA A 6 10.91 11.36 -1.25
CA ALA A 6 11.34 10.79 0.03
C ALA A 6 12.68 10.06 -0.09
N TYR A 7 12.97 9.52 -1.28
CA TYR A 7 14.20 8.81 -1.57
C TYR A 7 14.60 9.05 -3.03
N GLY A 8 15.90 9.19 -3.26
CA GLY A 8 16.49 9.36 -4.59
C GLY A 8 17.95 8.93 -4.56
N LYS A 9 18.31 7.85 -5.28
CA LYS A 9 19.67 7.33 -5.30
C LYS A 9 20.01 6.62 -6.60
N ASN A 10 21.27 6.72 -7.01
CA ASN A 10 21.87 5.96 -8.10
C ASN A 10 22.86 4.96 -7.52
N ASP A 11 22.53 3.67 -7.54
CA ASP A 11 23.37 2.61 -6.97
C ASP A 11 22.90 1.24 -7.52
N ASN A 12 23.54 0.13 -7.15
CA ASN A 12 23.09 -1.23 -7.43
C ASN A 12 21.86 -1.57 -6.57
N LEU A 13 20.70 -1.05 -6.98
CA LEU A 13 19.47 -1.07 -6.20
C LEU A 13 18.40 -1.96 -6.85
N PHE A 14 17.51 -2.48 -6.00
CA PHE A 14 16.24 -3.04 -6.43
C PHE A 14 15.17 -2.78 -5.39
N MET A 15 13.91 -2.79 -5.82
CA MET A 15 12.76 -2.52 -4.95
C MET A 15 11.95 -3.80 -4.77
N MET A 16 11.46 -4.00 -3.56
CA MET A 16 10.37 -4.92 -3.24
C MET A 16 9.24 -4.13 -2.60
N HIS A 17 8.02 -4.62 -2.74
CA HIS A 17 6.87 -4.05 -2.08
C HIS A 17 5.93 -5.15 -1.60
N THR A 18 5.15 -4.83 -0.57
CA THR A 18 4.01 -5.60 -0.12
C THR A 18 2.96 -4.64 0.44
N GLY A 19 1.76 -5.12 0.70
CA GLY A 19 0.68 -4.30 1.22
C GLY A 19 -0.63 -5.06 1.22
N ASN A 20 -1.62 -4.48 1.90
CA ASN A 20 -2.96 -5.05 1.92
C ASN A 20 -4.02 -3.97 2.14
N THR A 21 -5.26 -4.28 1.76
CA THR A 21 -6.44 -3.52 2.16
C THR A 21 -6.70 -3.69 3.67
N MET A 22 -7.39 -2.72 4.27
CA MET A 22 -8.02 -2.85 5.59
C MET A 22 -9.51 -3.16 5.46
N GLY A 23 -10.14 -2.77 4.34
CA GLY A 23 -11.57 -2.92 4.12
C GLY A 23 -11.91 -4.23 3.42
N MET A 24 -13.03 -4.83 3.83
CA MET A 24 -13.61 -6.02 3.20
C MET A 24 -15.04 -5.75 2.71
N ARG A 25 -15.32 -6.19 1.48
CA ARG A 25 -16.65 -6.05 0.86
C ARG A 25 -17.61 -7.09 1.42
N GLY A 26 -18.82 -6.66 1.82
CA GLY A 26 -19.91 -7.53 2.25
C GLY A 26 -20.82 -7.99 1.10
N THR A 27 -21.86 -8.78 1.42
CA THR A 27 -22.83 -9.32 0.43
C THR A 27 -23.86 -8.28 -0.05
N ALA A 28 -24.10 -7.22 0.71
CA ALA A 28 -25.05 -6.18 0.34
C ALA A 28 -24.50 -5.31 -0.81
N ASN A 29 -25.22 -5.26 -1.92
CA ASN A 29 -24.87 -4.53 -3.14
C ASN A 29 -25.01 -3.00 -2.97
N THR A 30 -24.29 -2.43 -2.01
CA THR A 30 -24.20 -0.98 -1.82
C THR A 30 -22.91 -0.48 -2.44
N ASN A 31 -23.03 0.04 -3.66
CA ASN A 31 -22.12 0.98 -4.34
C ASN A 31 -20.70 1.10 -3.74
N PHE A 32 -19.75 0.33 -4.30
CA PHE A 32 -18.31 0.62 -4.23
C PHE A 32 -17.66 0.76 -2.85
N ALA A 33 -18.30 0.23 -1.80
CA ALA A 33 -17.82 0.36 -0.43
C ALA A 33 -17.42 -0.99 0.18
N TYR A 34 -16.38 -0.98 1.04
CA TYR A 34 -16.26 -2.03 2.05
C TYR A 34 -17.42 -1.90 3.04
N ASN A 35 -17.76 -3.01 3.72
CA ASN A 35 -18.81 -3.08 4.76
C ASN A 35 -18.28 -3.61 6.10
N ALA A 36 -16.99 -3.97 6.16
CA ALA A 36 -16.28 -4.34 7.36
C ALA A 36 -14.80 -4.01 7.23
N LEU A 37 -14.09 -4.01 8.36
CA LEU A 37 -12.65 -3.97 8.44
C LEU A 37 -12.12 -5.37 8.73
N ILE A 38 -10.95 -5.67 8.17
CA ILE A 38 -10.17 -6.87 8.46
C ILE A 38 -9.55 -6.72 9.84
N THR A 39 -9.55 -7.78 10.64
CA THR A 39 -8.78 -7.86 11.90
C THR A 39 -7.96 -9.14 11.95
N LEU A 40 -6.80 -9.04 12.61
CA LEU A 40 -5.95 -10.19 12.89
C LEU A 40 -6.53 -11.10 13.99
N ASN A 41 -7.52 -10.62 14.76
CA ASN A 41 -8.23 -11.45 15.72
C ASN A 41 -9.31 -12.26 15.01
N THR A 42 -9.00 -13.53 14.72
CA THR A 42 -9.88 -14.45 14.01
C THR A 42 -11.16 -14.81 14.77
N ASP A 43 -11.22 -14.54 16.07
CA ASP A 43 -12.41 -14.79 16.89
C ASP A 43 -13.46 -13.67 16.75
N LEU A 44 -13.07 -12.51 16.22
CA LEU A 44 -14.01 -11.42 15.94
C LEU A 44 -14.74 -11.65 14.63
N THR A 45 -16.04 -11.36 14.65
CA THR A 45 -16.90 -11.37 13.47
C THR A 45 -17.73 -10.09 13.44
N PHE A 46 -17.96 -9.58 12.24
CA PHE A 46 -18.90 -8.50 12.00
C PHE A 46 -20.01 -8.99 11.05
N GLY A 47 -21.26 -8.82 11.45
CA GLY A 47 -22.41 -9.32 10.69
C GLY A 47 -22.56 -8.63 9.32
N GLY A 48 -22.93 -9.41 8.29
CA GLY A 48 -23.20 -8.89 6.94
C GLY A 48 -22.05 -9.04 5.93
N VAL A 49 -21.10 -9.95 6.19
CA VAL A 49 -19.88 -10.16 5.37
C VAL A 49 -19.65 -11.66 5.15
N PRO A 50 -19.49 -12.21 3.93
CA PRO A 50 -19.60 -13.66 3.64
C PRO A 50 -18.77 -14.66 4.47
N SER A 51 -19.00 -15.99 4.46
CA SER A 51 -18.01 -17.08 4.72
C SER A 51 -18.30 -18.40 3.98
N SER A 52 -17.41 -19.40 4.11
CA SER A 52 -17.47 -20.67 3.36
C SER A 52 -18.35 -21.76 3.99
N THR A 53 -18.82 -21.56 5.22
CA THR A 53 -19.80 -22.45 5.88
C THR A 53 -21.16 -21.75 6.08
N ASP A 54 -21.16 -20.43 6.16
CA ASP A 54 -22.30 -19.53 5.98
C ASP A 54 -21.84 -18.42 5.01
N PRO A 55 -22.43 -18.24 3.82
CA PRO A 55 -22.08 -17.16 2.90
C PRO A 55 -22.27 -15.73 3.44
N ASN A 56 -22.38 -15.52 4.76
CA ASN A 56 -22.57 -14.23 5.45
C ASN A 56 -21.76 -13.95 6.76
N THR A 57 -20.77 -14.76 7.20
CA THR A 57 -19.86 -14.34 8.33
C THR A 57 -18.44 -14.95 8.34
N PHE A 58 -17.40 -14.20 7.94
CA PHE A 58 -15.98 -14.56 8.12
C PHE A 58 -15.47 -14.11 9.51
N GLY A 59 -14.83 -15.02 10.25
CA GLY A 59 -13.96 -14.67 11.39
C GLY A 59 -12.77 -13.83 10.91
N GLY A 60 -12.27 -12.91 11.74
CA GLY A 60 -11.27 -11.93 11.34
C GLY A 60 -11.88 -10.65 10.75
N THR A 61 -13.11 -10.30 11.15
CA THR A 61 -13.77 -9.04 10.76
C THR A 61 -14.21 -8.23 11.97
N THR A 62 -14.20 -6.91 11.81
CA THR A 62 -14.63 -5.93 12.82
C THR A 62 -15.25 -4.72 12.12
N ASN A 63 -16.05 -3.93 12.84
CA ASN A 63 -16.35 -2.57 12.42
C ASN A 63 -15.50 -1.54 13.17
N ASP A 64 -14.71 -1.93 14.17
CA ASP A 64 -13.89 -1.02 14.97
C ASP A 64 -12.48 -0.88 14.39
N TRP A 65 -12.11 0.35 13.98
CA TRP A 65 -10.77 0.65 13.46
C TRP A 65 -9.69 0.46 14.52
N THR A 66 -10.03 0.56 15.81
CA THR A 66 -9.06 0.31 16.89
C THR A 66 -8.70 -1.17 17.04
N LEU A 67 -9.47 -2.05 16.39
CA LEU A 67 -9.28 -3.49 16.37
C LEU A 67 -8.89 -4.00 14.98
N ASP A 68 -8.77 -3.11 13.99
CA ASP A 68 -8.44 -3.52 12.62
C ASP A 68 -6.97 -3.95 12.50
N GLY A 69 -6.71 -4.75 11.48
CA GLY A 69 -5.38 -5.22 11.18
C GLY A 69 -5.36 -6.18 10.00
N SER A 70 -4.48 -5.93 9.04
CA SER A 70 -4.25 -6.81 7.90
C SER A 70 -2.76 -7.10 7.72
N TRP A 71 -2.44 -8.22 7.09
CA TRP A 71 -1.07 -8.67 6.88
C TRP A 71 -0.80 -9.00 5.42
N ALA A 72 0.47 -8.87 5.02
CA ALA A 72 1.00 -9.30 3.73
C ALA A 72 2.46 -9.72 3.87
N GLU A 73 2.95 -10.56 2.97
CA GLU A 73 4.35 -10.98 3.00
C GLU A 73 5.21 -10.13 2.06
N LEU A 74 6.32 -9.62 2.60
CA LEU A 74 7.39 -9.04 1.81
C LEU A 74 8.37 -10.15 1.46
N ASN A 75 8.65 -10.28 0.16
CA ASN A 75 9.62 -11.25 -0.36
C ASN A 75 9.32 -12.69 0.13
N PRO A 76 8.15 -13.25 -0.21
CA PRO A 76 7.72 -14.58 0.27
C PRO A 76 8.66 -15.71 -0.16
N SER A 77 9.47 -15.50 -1.21
CA SER A 77 10.60 -16.36 -1.54
C SER A 77 11.92 -15.62 -1.32
N THR A 78 12.74 -16.09 -0.38
CA THR A 78 14.06 -15.52 -0.09
C THR A 78 15.06 -15.59 -1.25
N THR A 79 14.69 -16.24 -2.36
CA THR A 79 15.50 -16.30 -3.59
C THR A 79 15.44 -15.03 -4.42
N ILE A 80 14.43 -14.17 -4.24
CA ILE A 80 14.28 -12.95 -5.04
C ILE A 80 15.20 -11.83 -4.50
N VAL A 81 15.47 -11.82 -3.19
CA VAL A 81 16.39 -10.88 -2.53
C VAL A 81 17.69 -11.63 -2.20
N PRO A 82 18.84 -11.32 -2.84
CA PRO A 82 20.10 -12.00 -2.56
C PRO A 82 20.50 -11.96 -1.09
N THR A 83 21.29 -12.95 -0.65
CA THR A 83 21.78 -13.05 0.74
C THR A 83 22.69 -11.90 1.14
N THR A 84 23.33 -11.25 0.17
CA THR A 84 24.22 -10.10 0.36
C THR A 84 23.49 -8.76 0.38
N ALA A 85 22.18 -8.75 0.12
CA ALA A 85 21.41 -7.52 0.02
C ALA A 85 21.22 -6.88 1.39
N VAL A 86 21.24 -5.55 1.42
CA VAL A 86 20.95 -4.76 2.63
C VAL A 86 19.80 -3.80 2.36
N VAL A 87 19.00 -3.53 3.39
CA VAL A 87 17.95 -2.49 3.31
C VAL A 87 18.62 -1.12 3.25
N ASP A 88 18.46 -0.42 2.13
CA ASP A 88 18.97 0.94 1.93
C ASP A 88 17.95 1.99 2.38
N PHE A 89 16.67 1.72 2.13
CA PHE A 89 15.55 2.57 2.55
C PHE A 89 14.25 1.77 2.65
N ALA A 90 13.36 2.13 3.57
CA ALA A 90 12.02 1.55 3.66
C ALA A 90 10.95 2.60 4.00
N LEU A 91 9.86 2.55 3.25
CA LEU A 91 8.75 3.48 3.33
C LEU A 91 7.46 2.72 3.60
N LEU A 92 6.77 3.07 4.68
CA LEU A 92 5.39 2.66 4.89
C LEU A 92 4.47 3.79 4.44
N VAL A 93 3.50 3.50 3.59
CA VAL A 93 2.45 4.44 3.16
C VAL A 93 1.10 3.84 3.50
N TRP A 94 0.18 4.64 4.01
CA TRP A 94 -1.17 4.20 4.29
C TRP A 94 -2.21 5.29 4.06
N SER A 95 -3.43 4.85 3.82
CA SER A 95 -4.57 5.70 3.51
C SER A 95 -5.86 5.12 4.06
N GLY A 96 -6.81 6.00 4.34
CA GLY A 96 -8.13 5.64 4.82
C GLY A 96 -9.14 6.76 4.61
N GLY A 97 -10.40 6.46 4.91
CA GLY A 97 -11.50 7.41 4.84
C GLY A 97 -11.62 8.22 6.12
N LEU A 98 -12.00 9.48 5.97
CA LEU A 98 -12.35 10.41 7.04
C LEU A 98 -13.87 10.59 7.10
N ASP A 99 -14.37 10.90 8.29
CA ASP A 99 -15.74 11.34 8.54
C ASP A 99 -15.79 12.26 9.79
N THR A 100 -16.95 12.38 10.42
CA THR A 100 -17.12 13.19 11.63
C THR A 100 -16.48 12.58 12.87
N ALA A 101 -16.27 11.25 12.91
CA ALA A 101 -15.64 10.53 14.02
C ALA A 101 -14.13 10.34 13.79
N VAL A 102 -13.74 9.95 12.59
CA VAL A 102 -12.35 9.79 12.15
C VAL A 102 -11.95 11.05 11.39
N THR A 103 -11.58 12.07 12.15
CA THR A 103 -11.05 13.33 11.62
C THR A 103 -9.55 13.23 11.37
N THR A 104 -8.96 14.23 10.70
CA THR A 104 -7.49 14.31 10.57
C THR A 104 -6.78 14.35 11.92
N ALA A 105 -7.36 15.01 12.93
CA ALA A 105 -6.81 15.03 14.27
C ALA A 105 -6.80 13.64 14.93
N VAL A 106 -7.83 12.81 14.68
CA VAL A 106 -7.85 11.42 15.14
C VAL A 106 -6.78 10.60 14.43
N VAL A 107 -6.63 10.76 13.11
CA VAL A 107 -5.56 10.11 12.33
C VAL A 107 -4.18 10.49 12.85
N ASP A 108 -3.93 11.78 13.09
CA ASP A 108 -2.63 12.29 13.51
C ASP A 108 -2.28 11.90 14.97
N ALA A 109 -3.31 11.75 15.82
CA ALA A 109 -3.13 11.28 17.19
C ALA A 109 -2.99 9.75 17.30
N ASN A 110 -3.33 9.00 16.24
CA ASN A 110 -3.31 7.54 16.25
C ASN A 110 -2.60 6.97 15.01
N PRO A 111 -1.28 7.16 14.86
CA PRO A 111 -0.51 6.41 13.88
C PRO A 111 -0.70 4.89 14.09
N PRO A 112 -0.76 4.10 13.01
CA PRO A 112 -0.92 2.66 13.13
C PRO A 112 0.34 1.99 13.71
N ASN A 113 0.21 0.74 14.13
CA ASN A 113 1.36 -0.08 14.44
C ASN A 113 1.81 -0.87 13.22
N LEU A 114 3.13 -0.93 13.00
CA LEU A 114 3.77 -1.90 12.12
C LEU A 114 4.24 -3.09 12.96
N VAL A 115 3.78 -4.29 12.61
CA VAL A 115 4.27 -5.55 13.16
C VAL A 115 5.26 -6.14 12.18
N THR A 116 6.50 -6.33 12.61
CA THR A 116 7.59 -6.87 11.80
C THR A 116 7.67 -8.41 11.88
N PRO A 117 8.39 -9.08 10.95
CA PRO A 117 8.49 -10.55 10.89
C PRO A 117 9.02 -11.24 12.15
N ASP A 118 9.74 -10.53 13.00
CA ASP A 118 10.20 -10.99 14.31
C ASP A 118 9.10 -10.93 15.39
N GLY A 119 7.91 -10.46 15.05
CA GLY A 119 6.76 -10.30 15.95
C GLY A 119 6.73 -8.97 16.70
N THR A 120 7.72 -8.09 16.51
CA THR A 120 7.77 -6.80 17.21
C THR A 120 6.71 -5.85 16.66
N SER A 121 5.87 -5.29 17.54
CA SER A 121 4.86 -4.27 17.19
C SER A 121 5.34 -2.89 17.59
N THR A 122 5.52 -2.00 16.61
CA THR A 122 5.98 -0.62 16.82
C THR A 122 4.99 0.38 16.24
N GLN A 123 4.58 1.37 17.03
CA GLN A 123 3.82 2.50 16.52
C GLN A 123 4.72 3.37 15.62
N VAL A 124 4.29 3.61 14.38
CA VAL A 124 5.11 4.36 13.41
C VAL A 124 4.99 5.87 13.64
N THR A 125 6.04 6.60 13.28
CA THR A 125 6.03 8.07 13.32
C THR A 125 5.60 8.62 11.96
N ILE A 126 4.52 9.40 11.93
CA ILE A 126 4.07 10.10 10.72
C ILE A 126 5.14 11.10 10.28
N ASN A 127 5.57 10.99 9.02
CA ASN A 127 6.33 12.05 8.37
C ASN A 127 5.37 13.02 7.68
N SER A 128 5.20 14.20 8.28
CA SER A 128 4.28 15.24 7.77
C SER A 128 4.67 15.78 6.40
N ALA A 129 5.96 15.77 6.04
CA ALA A 129 6.45 16.23 4.74
C ALA A 129 6.04 15.29 3.59
N TRP A 130 5.71 14.05 3.90
CA TRP A 130 5.31 13.00 2.95
C TRP A 130 3.82 12.68 3.03
N SER A 131 3.08 13.44 3.84
CA SER A 131 1.69 13.17 4.19
C SER A 131 0.79 14.29 3.69
N SER A 132 -0.43 13.94 3.28
CA SER A 132 -1.44 14.92 2.89
C SER A 132 -2.55 15.03 3.92
N GLY A 133 -3.03 16.24 4.19
CA GLY A 133 -4.26 16.45 4.96
C GLY A 133 -5.49 15.79 4.30
N GLY A 134 -6.65 15.94 4.96
CA GLY A 134 -7.91 15.45 4.42
C GLY A 134 -8.21 16.10 3.07
N MET A 135 -8.43 15.28 2.03
CA MET A 135 -8.85 15.75 0.71
C MET A 135 -10.28 15.29 0.47
N ASN A 136 -11.14 16.25 0.14
CA ASN A 136 -12.49 15.96 -0.30
C ASN A 136 -12.46 15.59 -1.78
N LEU A 137 -12.68 14.31 -2.08
CA LEU A 137 -12.72 13.84 -3.45
C LEU A 137 -14.18 13.74 -3.92
N PRO A 138 -14.50 14.26 -5.12
CA PRO A 138 -15.80 14.03 -5.74
C PRO A 138 -16.07 12.52 -5.78
N PHE A 139 -17.24 12.09 -5.31
CA PHE A 139 -17.71 10.69 -5.33
C PHE A 139 -16.96 9.69 -4.43
N ILE A 140 -15.85 10.03 -3.76
CA ILE A 140 -15.02 9.10 -2.96
C ILE A 140 -14.93 9.54 -1.48
N ALA A 141 -15.54 10.68 -1.12
CA ALA A 141 -15.53 11.31 0.20
C ALA A 141 -14.16 11.84 0.65
N ASN A 142 -14.06 12.24 1.92
CA ASN A 142 -12.83 12.75 2.52
C ASN A 142 -11.86 11.58 2.76
N VAL A 143 -10.66 11.65 2.20
CA VAL A 143 -9.60 10.65 2.39
C VAL A 143 -8.33 11.29 2.90
N TYR A 144 -7.45 10.50 3.51
CA TYR A 144 -6.13 10.93 3.90
C TYR A 144 -5.04 10.00 3.36
N ASN A 145 -3.80 10.50 3.33
CA ASN A 145 -2.61 9.71 3.10
C ASN A 145 -1.54 10.09 4.11
N ARG A 146 -0.85 9.10 4.62
CA ARG A 146 0.26 9.25 5.56
C ARG A 146 1.41 8.36 5.11
N ALA A 147 2.61 8.76 5.49
CA ALA A 147 3.79 7.95 5.27
C ALA A 147 4.74 8.02 6.47
N ALA A 148 5.57 6.99 6.62
CA ALA A 148 6.58 6.88 7.66
C ALA A 148 7.88 6.29 7.08
N ASP A 149 9.01 6.84 7.52
CA ASP A 149 10.32 6.21 7.32
C ASP A 149 10.44 5.07 8.33
N VAL A 150 10.53 3.84 7.84
CA VAL A 150 10.66 2.63 8.66
C VAL A 150 12.01 1.94 8.39
N THR A 151 12.96 2.65 7.78
CA THR A 151 14.28 2.13 7.39
C THR A 151 15.02 1.50 8.57
N SER A 152 15.09 2.20 9.71
CA SER A 152 15.80 1.72 10.89
C SER A 152 15.15 0.47 11.50
N LEU A 153 13.82 0.38 11.47
CA LEU A 153 13.09 -0.81 11.91
C LEU A 153 13.47 -2.02 11.05
N LEU A 154 13.51 -1.85 9.73
CA LEU A 154 13.80 -2.95 8.81
C LEU A 154 15.28 -3.33 8.76
N GLN A 155 16.19 -2.38 8.90
CA GLN A 155 17.64 -2.64 8.96
C GLN A 155 18.03 -3.50 10.17
N GLY A 156 17.24 -3.46 11.25
CA GLY A 156 17.45 -4.30 12.44
C GLY A 156 16.96 -5.75 12.29
N LEU A 157 16.26 -6.10 11.21
CA LEU A 157 15.62 -7.41 11.07
C LEU A 157 16.54 -8.48 10.46
N PRO A 158 16.38 -9.74 10.87
CA PRO A 158 17.04 -10.86 10.22
C PRO A 158 16.51 -11.10 8.80
N ASN A 159 17.16 -12.00 8.07
CA ASN A 159 16.71 -12.47 6.76
C ASN A 159 16.45 -11.38 5.72
N ARG A 160 17.16 -10.24 5.83
CA ARG A 160 17.00 -9.07 4.93
C ARG A 160 15.58 -8.50 5.00
N ALA A 161 14.99 -8.49 6.19
CA ALA A 161 13.65 -7.98 6.44
C ALA A 161 12.54 -8.73 5.64
N ALA A 162 12.80 -9.95 5.16
CA ALA A 162 11.79 -10.76 4.49
C ALA A 162 10.82 -11.39 5.50
N GLY A 163 9.56 -11.55 5.10
CA GLY A 163 8.54 -12.23 5.88
C GLY A 163 7.23 -11.44 6.00
N ARG A 164 6.39 -11.87 6.96
CA ARG A 164 5.08 -11.27 7.20
C ARG A 164 5.20 -9.92 7.90
N TYR A 165 4.55 -8.93 7.33
CA TYR A 165 4.30 -7.64 7.97
C TYR A 165 2.80 -7.48 8.20
N SER A 166 2.45 -6.81 9.29
CA SER A 166 1.06 -6.42 9.55
C SER A 166 0.97 -4.95 9.90
N VAL A 167 -0.11 -4.31 9.50
CA VAL A 167 -0.48 -2.98 9.98
C VAL A 167 -1.76 -3.11 10.78
N THR A 168 -1.80 -2.52 11.98
CA THR A 168 -2.97 -2.57 12.87
C THR A 168 -3.33 -1.19 13.39
N ARG A 169 -4.60 -1.01 13.79
CA ARG A 169 -5.13 0.25 14.35
C ARG A 169 -5.05 1.41 13.36
N LEU A 170 -5.37 1.17 12.10
CA LEU A 170 -5.38 2.20 11.06
C LEU A 170 -6.70 2.97 11.15
N PRO A 171 -6.69 4.26 11.54
CA PRO A 171 -7.95 4.99 11.66
C PRO A 171 -8.61 5.13 10.30
N THR A 172 -9.83 4.62 10.15
CA THR A 172 -10.62 4.79 8.94
C THR A 172 -12.10 4.82 9.32
N ARG A 173 -12.88 5.59 8.58
CA ARG A 173 -14.33 5.67 8.79
C ARG A 173 -14.98 4.28 8.74
N GLN A 174 -15.98 4.08 9.58
CA GLN A 174 -16.61 2.79 9.78
C GLN A 174 -17.97 2.71 9.08
N PRO A 175 -18.41 1.49 8.78
CA PRO A 175 -17.69 0.56 7.92
C PRO A 175 -18.04 0.80 6.45
N VAL A 176 -18.62 1.95 6.09
CA VAL A 176 -19.00 2.29 4.71
C VAL A 176 -17.92 3.20 4.12
N GLY A 177 -17.02 2.70 3.26
CA GLY A 177 -15.88 3.48 2.75
C GLY A 177 -15.34 3.03 1.41
N TYR A 178 -14.76 3.97 0.66
CA TYR A 178 -14.26 3.75 -0.70
C TYR A 178 -12.85 3.14 -0.78
N GLY A 179 -12.15 3.02 0.36
CA GLY A 179 -10.84 2.36 0.43
C GLY A 179 -10.02 2.72 1.65
N ALA A 180 -9.37 1.73 2.25
CA ALA A 180 -8.38 1.89 3.30
C ALA A 180 -7.34 0.78 3.16
N GLY A 181 -6.08 1.07 3.38
CA GLY A 181 -5.00 0.12 3.11
C GLY A 181 -3.63 0.70 3.36
N TRP A 182 -2.62 -0.14 3.18
CA TRP A 182 -1.23 0.20 3.37
C TRP A 182 -0.33 -0.50 2.36
N SER A 183 0.84 0.09 2.12
CA SER A 183 1.92 -0.49 1.34
C SER A 183 3.25 -0.24 2.05
N LEU A 184 4.06 -1.28 2.14
CA LEU A 184 5.46 -1.21 2.53
C LEU A 184 6.33 -1.35 1.27
N ILE A 185 7.19 -0.37 1.03
CA ILE A 185 8.16 -0.35 -0.07
C ILE A 185 9.56 -0.42 0.54
N VAL A 186 10.38 -1.35 0.06
CA VAL A 186 11.74 -1.55 0.53
C VAL A 186 12.70 -1.47 -0.64
N VAL A 187 13.66 -0.54 -0.54
CA VAL A 187 14.78 -0.44 -1.45
C VAL A 187 15.94 -1.22 -0.86
N TYR A 188 16.39 -2.23 -1.59
CA TYR A 188 17.57 -3.01 -1.26
C TYR A 188 18.75 -2.57 -2.10
N ARG A 189 19.95 -2.66 -1.52
CA ARG A 189 21.22 -2.47 -2.21
C ARG A 189 22.01 -3.77 -2.21
N ASP A 190 22.50 -4.16 -3.38
CA ASP A 190 23.29 -5.36 -3.58
C ASP A 190 24.11 -5.26 -4.88
N SER A 191 25.40 -5.58 -4.83
CA SER A 191 26.32 -5.42 -5.97
C SER A 191 26.03 -6.36 -7.15
N SER A 192 25.21 -7.40 -6.98
CA SER A 192 24.79 -8.30 -8.06
C SER A 192 23.70 -7.70 -8.96
N TYR A 193 23.02 -6.63 -8.53
CA TYR A 193 22.03 -5.94 -9.36
C TYR A 193 22.68 -4.89 -10.26
N PRO A 194 22.09 -4.57 -11.43
CA PRO A 194 22.57 -3.46 -12.23
C PRO A 194 22.37 -2.13 -11.50
N MET A 195 23.16 -1.12 -11.86
CA MET A 195 22.96 0.23 -11.38
C MET A 195 21.61 0.78 -11.84
N ARG A 196 20.85 1.38 -10.93
CA ARG A 196 19.53 1.97 -11.19
C ARG A 196 19.41 3.33 -10.53
N ASN A 197 18.62 4.21 -11.14
CA ASN A 197 18.02 5.33 -10.41
C ASN A 197 16.73 4.83 -9.75
N VAL A 198 16.68 4.92 -8.42
CA VAL A 198 15.45 4.65 -7.66
C VAL A 198 15.02 5.95 -7.01
N SER A 199 13.78 6.33 -7.26
CA SER A 199 13.15 7.51 -6.67
C SER A 199 11.77 7.14 -6.14
N LEU A 200 11.50 7.49 -4.88
CA LEU A 200 10.20 7.27 -4.24
C LEU A 200 9.57 8.61 -3.92
N PHE A 201 8.30 8.73 -4.30
CA PHE A 201 7.51 9.92 -4.10
C PHE A 201 6.22 9.55 -3.37
N PRO A 202 6.19 9.54 -2.03
CA PRO A 202 4.94 9.53 -1.31
C PRO A 202 4.16 10.81 -1.60
N GLY A 203 2.85 10.66 -1.67
CA GLY A 203 1.93 11.74 -2.01
C GLY A 203 0.59 11.17 -2.42
N PHE A 204 -0.31 12.07 -2.79
CA PHE A 204 -1.67 11.69 -3.09
C PHE A 204 -2.26 12.63 -4.14
N LEU A 205 -2.83 12.02 -5.18
CA LEU A 205 -3.50 12.69 -6.26
C LEU A 205 -4.87 12.11 -6.50
N LEU A 206 -5.77 12.98 -6.96
CA LEU A 206 -7.00 12.56 -7.61
C LEU A 206 -6.69 12.18 -9.06
N SER A 207 -7.31 11.09 -9.52
CA SER A 207 -7.25 10.68 -10.93
C SER A 207 -7.60 11.85 -11.87
N GLY A 208 -6.93 11.91 -13.02
CA GLY A 208 -7.09 12.99 -14.00
C GLY A 208 -6.32 14.28 -13.71
N THR A 209 -5.62 14.38 -12.58
CA THR A 209 -4.73 15.53 -12.27
C THR A 209 -3.27 15.15 -12.55
N PRO A 210 -2.66 15.62 -13.65
CA PRO A 210 -1.26 15.34 -13.94
C PRO A 210 -0.35 15.98 -12.88
N GLN A 211 0.79 15.35 -12.60
CA GLN A 211 1.86 15.94 -11.81
C GLN A 211 3.19 15.77 -12.52
N THR A 212 4.04 16.78 -12.36
CA THR A 212 5.43 16.72 -12.81
C THR A 212 6.29 16.20 -11.67
N LEU A 213 6.93 15.06 -11.89
CA LEU A 213 7.99 14.54 -11.03
C LEU A 213 9.34 14.86 -11.68
N SER A 214 10.34 15.20 -10.89
CA SER A 214 11.70 15.50 -11.34
C SER A 214 12.73 14.76 -10.48
N GLY A 215 14.01 14.81 -10.86
CA GLY A 215 15.09 14.12 -10.14
C GLY A 215 15.40 12.72 -10.63
N PHE A 216 14.78 12.27 -11.73
CA PHE A 216 15.15 11.03 -12.40
C PHE A 216 16.50 11.19 -13.09
N PHE A 217 17.37 10.21 -12.88
CA PHE A 217 18.65 10.10 -13.58
C PHE A 217 18.61 8.91 -14.53
N THR A 218 19.04 9.10 -15.76
CA THR A 218 19.10 8.02 -16.76
C THR A 218 20.47 8.03 -17.43
N PRO A 219 20.96 6.88 -17.92
CA PRO A 219 22.15 6.86 -18.77
C PRO A 219 21.98 7.81 -19.97
N ALA A 220 23.06 8.50 -20.36
CA ALA A 220 23.03 9.46 -21.46
C ALA A 220 22.76 8.83 -22.85
N ALA A 221 22.92 7.52 -22.97
CA ALA A 221 22.68 6.75 -24.17
C ALA A 221 22.24 5.32 -23.83
N GLY A 222 21.63 4.64 -24.81
CA GLY A 222 21.11 3.28 -24.67
C GLY A 222 19.62 3.24 -24.30
N THR A 223 19.05 2.04 -24.31
CA THR A 223 17.64 1.84 -23.95
C THR A 223 17.46 1.98 -22.44
N VAL A 224 16.58 2.90 -22.04
CA VAL A 224 16.17 3.07 -20.64
C VAL A 224 14.85 2.33 -20.43
N THR A 225 14.87 1.31 -19.59
CA THR A 225 13.65 0.62 -19.13
C THR A 225 13.29 1.12 -17.73
N ALA A 226 12.06 1.59 -17.55
CA ALA A 226 11.54 2.01 -16.26
C ALA A 226 10.44 1.07 -15.77
N ARG A 227 10.29 0.98 -14.45
CA ARG A 227 9.13 0.36 -13.78
C ARG A 227 8.56 1.39 -12.81
N ALA A 228 7.25 1.43 -12.71
CA ALA A 228 6.56 2.22 -11.71
C ALA A 228 5.87 1.29 -10.73
N PHE A 229 5.96 1.62 -9.44
CA PHE A 229 5.11 1.06 -8.40
C PHE A 229 4.09 2.14 -8.03
N VAL A 230 2.84 1.73 -7.82
CA VAL A 230 1.76 2.63 -7.41
C VAL A 230 0.87 1.92 -6.41
N MET A 231 0.49 2.66 -5.36
CA MET A 231 -0.61 2.29 -4.48
C MET A 231 -1.81 3.15 -4.86
N ALA A 232 -2.93 2.51 -5.19
CA ALA A 232 -4.20 3.19 -5.38
C ALA A 232 -5.11 2.90 -4.18
N VAL A 233 -5.77 3.94 -3.66
CA VAL A 233 -6.70 3.79 -2.53
C VAL A 233 -8.02 3.15 -2.96
N ASN A 234 -8.38 3.30 -4.23
CA ASN A 234 -9.55 2.67 -4.81
C ASN A 234 -9.20 2.07 -6.17
N GLY A 235 -9.88 0.99 -6.52
CA GLY A 235 -9.81 0.32 -7.80
C GLY A 235 -11.02 -0.60 -7.92
N ASP A 236 -11.55 -0.79 -9.12
CA ASP A 236 -12.72 -1.64 -9.32
C ASP A 236 -12.47 -2.64 -10.45
N PRO A 237 -12.45 -3.96 -10.16
CA PRO A 237 -12.20 -4.96 -11.18
C PRO A 237 -13.28 -5.01 -12.29
N ASN A 238 -14.47 -4.47 -12.04
CA ASN A 238 -15.63 -4.51 -12.94
C ASN A 238 -15.79 -3.22 -13.76
N PHE A 239 -15.05 -2.15 -13.43
CA PHE A 239 -15.06 -0.91 -14.19
C PHE A 239 -13.80 -0.81 -15.04
N THR A 240 -13.94 -0.21 -16.21
CA THR A 240 -12.87 -0.08 -17.19
C THR A 240 -12.80 1.36 -17.68
N GLY A 241 -11.67 1.77 -18.22
CA GLY A 241 -11.41 3.09 -18.81
C GLY A 241 -10.35 3.88 -18.04
N ASP A 242 -9.97 3.44 -16.85
CA ASP A 242 -8.86 4.01 -16.10
C ASP A 242 -7.51 3.58 -16.71
N ASN A 243 -6.55 4.48 -16.61
CA ASN A 243 -5.21 4.31 -17.16
C ASN A 243 -4.21 4.98 -16.22
N PHE A 244 -2.98 4.49 -16.21
CA PHE A 244 -1.85 5.17 -15.58
C PHE A 244 -0.83 5.55 -16.66
N GLN A 245 -0.51 6.83 -16.74
CA GLN A 245 0.35 7.37 -17.79
C GLN A 245 1.58 8.05 -17.19
N LEU A 246 2.74 7.80 -17.80
CA LEU A 246 3.98 8.51 -17.51
C LEU A 246 4.48 9.15 -18.81
N ASN A 247 4.56 10.49 -18.84
CA ASN A 247 4.98 11.25 -20.02
C ASN A 247 4.21 10.85 -21.30
N SER A 248 2.88 10.76 -21.20
CA SER A 248 1.96 10.30 -22.27
C SER A 248 2.12 8.84 -22.71
N VAL A 249 2.98 8.05 -22.06
CA VAL A 249 3.05 6.61 -22.26
C VAL A 249 2.10 5.93 -21.29
N THR A 250 1.09 5.25 -21.81
CA THR A 250 0.22 4.39 -20.99
C THR A 250 1.00 3.18 -20.50
N LEU A 251 1.08 3.05 -19.18
CA LEU A 251 1.73 1.94 -18.50
C LEU A 251 0.80 0.73 -18.46
N THR A 252 1.39 -0.46 -18.41
CA THR A 252 0.68 -1.72 -18.28
C THR A 252 1.57 -2.77 -17.62
N GLY A 253 0.96 -3.78 -17.01
CA GLY A 253 1.61 -4.96 -16.48
C GLY A 253 0.78 -6.23 -16.76
N PRO A 254 1.31 -7.43 -16.47
CA PRO A 254 0.60 -8.69 -16.69
C PRO A 254 -0.80 -8.74 -16.08
N ASN A 255 -0.98 -8.14 -14.90
CA ASN A 255 -2.27 -8.04 -14.23
C ASN A 255 -2.90 -6.64 -14.28
N ASP A 256 -2.20 -5.64 -14.82
CA ASP A 256 -2.66 -4.24 -14.94
C ASP A 256 -2.79 -3.84 -16.42
N PRO A 257 -3.84 -4.31 -17.13
CA PRO A 257 -4.04 -4.06 -18.54
C PRO A 257 -4.39 -2.60 -18.84
N ILE A 258 -4.08 -2.17 -20.06
CA ILE A 258 -4.52 -0.88 -20.60
C ILE A 258 -6.05 -0.80 -20.54
N GLY A 259 -6.58 0.32 -20.03
CA GLY A 259 -8.02 0.51 -19.86
C GLY A 259 -8.62 -0.24 -18.67
N ASN A 260 -7.84 -0.90 -17.83
CA ASN A 260 -8.24 -1.30 -16.48
C ASN A 260 -6.99 -1.48 -15.60
N PHE A 261 -6.28 -0.39 -15.31
CA PHE A 261 -4.99 -0.48 -14.61
C PHE A 261 -5.17 -0.72 -13.10
N PHE A 262 -6.17 -0.08 -12.48
CA PHE A 262 -6.44 -0.13 -11.04
C PHE A 262 -7.60 -1.07 -10.72
N ARG A 263 -7.34 -2.38 -10.73
CA ARG A 263 -8.39 -3.43 -10.62
C ARG A 263 -8.70 -3.92 -9.20
N GLY A 264 -8.27 -3.19 -8.16
CA GLY A 264 -8.53 -3.58 -6.77
C GLY A 264 -7.78 -4.85 -6.34
N GLN A 265 -6.50 -4.95 -6.70
CA GLN A 265 -5.67 -6.14 -6.49
C GLN A 265 -4.26 -5.74 -6.04
N VAL A 266 -3.54 -6.70 -5.47
CA VAL A 266 -2.11 -6.56 -5.13
C VAL A 266 -1.30 -7.38 -6.14
N ASN A 267 -0.26 -6.77 -6.71
CA ASN A 267 0.63 -7.44 -7.65
C ASN A 267 2.05 -7.58 -7.10
N ASP A 268 2.77 -8.62 -7.52
CA ASP A 268 4.18 -8.82 -7.22
C ASP A 268 5.10 -7.87 -8.02
N ILE A 269 6.41 -7.97 -7.83
CA ILE A 269 7.41 -7.14 -8.52
C ILE A 269 7.50 -7.36 -10.05
N ASN A 270 6.88 -8.44 -10.54
CA ASN A 270 6.76 -8.75 -11.96
C ASN A 270 5.39 -8.34 -12.54
N GLY A 271 4.49 -7.83 -11.69
CA GLY A 271 3.14 -7.42 -12.07
C GLY A 271 2.15 -8.59 -12.18
N ASN A 272 2.45 -9.76 -11.62
CA ASN A 272 1.50 -10.86 -11.49
C ASN A 272 0.66 -10.71 -10.21
N LEU A 273 -0.53 -11.30 -10.18
CA LEU A 273 -1.38 -11.31 -8.98
C LEU A 273 -0.63 -11.91 -7.78
N ASN A 274 -0.62 -11.19 -6.66
CA ASN A 274 -0.08 -11.64 -5.39
C ASN A 274 -1.22 -11.90 -4.40
N THR A 275 -1.39 -13.15 -4.00
CA THR A 275 -2.44 -13.60 -3.07
C THR A 275 -1.91 -13.93 -1.68
N ILE A 276 -0.70 -13.47 -1.32
CA ILE A 276 -0.08 -13.77 -0.02
C ILE A 276 -0.34 -12.62 0.96
N GLY A 277 -1.48 -12.70 1.62
CA GLY A 277 -1.93 -11.76 2.63
C GLY A 277 -3.24 -12.19 3.28
N SER A 278 -3.70 -11.44 4.28
CA SER A 278 -5.04 -11.62 4.84
C SER A 278 -6.11 -11.33 3.79
N PHE A 279 -7.07 -12.26 3.61
CA PHE A 279 -8.22 -12.12 2.71
C PHE A 279 -7.84 -11.76 1.25
N ALA A 280 -6.68 -12.25 0.79
CA ALA A 280 -6.14 -12.07 -0.56
C ALA A 280 -6.62 -13.14 -1.56
#